data_AF-A0A3P6FSV4-F1
#
_entry.id   AF-A0A3P6FSV4-F1
#
_cell.length_a   1.000
_cell.length_b   1.000
_cell.length_c   1.000
_cell.angle_alpha   90.00
_cell.angle_beta   90.00
_cell.angle_gamma   90.00
#
_symmetry.space_group_name_H-M   'P 1'
#
loop_
_entity.id
_entity.type
_entity.pdbx_description
1 polymer ?
#
loop_
_entity_poly.entity_id
_entity_poly.type
_entity_poly.pdbx_seq_one_letter_code
_entity_poly.pdbx_strand_id
1 'polypeptide(L)' 'MEDLREVTFQYTNVTDPIEAAARLQRVIRSEEEGLMEETASRIIAAAANNLRQCEDRDRALPEEETKVQSTPMAR' A
#
# COMPACT_ATOMS: atom_id res chain seq x y z
N MET A 1 -4.30 -3.63 15.14
CA MET A 1 -4.80 -5.02 15.25
C MET A 1 -6.18 -5.09 15.87
N GLU A 2 -6.52 -4.20 16.81
CA GLU A 2 -7.83 -4.15 17.45
C GLU A 2 -8.96 -3.86 16.46
N ASP A 3 -8.80 -2.87 15.58
CA ASP A 3 -9.80 -2.57 14.53
C ASP A 3 -10.14 -3.79 13.67
N LEU A 4 -9.13 -4.58 13.28
CA LEU A 4 -9.33 -5.78 12.46
C LEU A 4 -10.09 -6.87 13.22
N ARG A 5 -9.85 -7.00 14.53
CA ARG A 5 -10.64 -7.90 15.39
C ARG A 5 -12.08 -7.42 15.49
N GLU A 6 -12.30 -6.11 15.57
CA GLU A 6 -13.63 -5.52 15.60
C GLU A 6 -14.39 -5.79 14.29
N VAL A 7 -13.76 -5.60 13.13
CA VAL A 7 -14.42 -5.89 11.84
C VAL A 7 -14.70 -7.38 11.68
N THR A 8 -13.79 -8.26 12.12
CA THR A 8 -14.01 -9.71 12.14
C THR A 8 -15.18 -10.09 13.05
N PHE A 9 -15.31 -9.44 14.21
CA PHE A 9 -16.45 -9.61 15.09
C PHE A 9 -17.75 -9.18 14.41
N GLN A 10 -17.78 -7.98 13.81
CA GLN A 10 -18.97 -7.51 13.08
C GLN A 10 -19.33 -8.42 11.90
N TYR A 11 -18.33 -8.97 11.20
CA TYR A 11 -18.52 -9.87 10.07
C TYR A 11 -19.15 -11.22 10.49
N THR A 12 -18.67 -11.79 11.60
CA THR A 12 -19.13 -13.10 12.10
C THR A 12 -20.41 -13.01 12.93
N ASN A 13 -20.72 -11.85 13.50
CA ASN A 13 -21.91 -11.60 14.30
C ASN A 13 -23.15 -11.36 13.44
N VAL A 14 -23.65 -12.44 12.83
CA VAL A 14 -24.86 -12.46 12.01
C VAL A 14 -25.97 -13.24 12.73
N THR A 15 -27.23 -12.85 12.52
CA THR A 15 -28.40 -13.46 13.19
C THR A 15 -28.60 -14.94 12.84
N ASP A 16 -28.27 -15.36 11.61
CA ASP A 16 -28.36 -16.76 11.20
C ASP A 16 -27.16 -17.55 11.74
N PRO A 17 -27.38 -18.55 12.62
CA PRO A 17 -26.30 -19.32 13.21
C PRO A 17 -25.51 -20.15 12.18
N ILE A 18 -26.12 -20.58 11.08
CA ILE A 18 -25.44 -21.36 10.04
C ILE A 18 -24.48 -20.45 9.27
N GLU A 19 -24.93 -19.26 8.88
CA GLU A 19 -24.08 -18.29 8.20
C GLU A 19 -22.97 -17.77 9.12
N ALA A 20 -23.26 -17.51 10.40
CA ALA A 20 -22.25 -17.12 11.37
C ALA A 20 -21.13 -18.18 11.50
N ALA A 21 -21.50 -19.46 11.60
CA ALA A 21 -20.55 -20.56 11.63
C ALA A 21 -19.73 -20.66 10.33
N ALA A 22 -20.37 -20.52 9.16
CA ALA A 22 -19.69 -20.53 7.87
C ALA A 22 -18.69 -19.36 7.72
N ARG A 23 -19.04 -18.17 8.22
CA ARG A 23 -18.14 -17.02 8.25
C ARG A 23 -16.96 -17.22 9.20
N LEU A 24 -17.21 -17.76 10.38
CA LEU A 24 -16.15 -18.08 11.34
C LEU A 24 -15.15 -19.09 10.73
N GLN A 25 -15.64 -20.14 10.08
CA GLN A 25 -14.79 -21.12 9.38
C GLN A 25 -13.94 -20.48 8.30
N ARG A 26 -14.48 -19.52 7.54
CA ARG A 26 -13.71 -18.76 6.54
C ARG A 26 -12.59 -17.94 7.18
N VAL A 27 -12.87 -17.28 8.31
CA VAL A 27 -11.87 -16.51 9.06
C VAL A 27 -10.75 -17.43 9.55
N ILE A 28 -11.09 -18.53 10.23
CA ILE A 28 -10.10 -19.49 10.75
C ILE A 28 -9.19 -20.00 9.63
N ARG A 29 -9.77 -20.44 8.51
CA ARG A 29 -8.97 -20.89 7.36
C ARG A 29 -8.04 -19.79 6.84
N SER A 30 -8.51 -18.55 6.75
CA SER A 30 -7.67 -17.44 6.28
C SER A 30 -6.51 -17.11 7.24
N GLU A 31 -6.71 -17.33 8.54
CA GLU A 31 -5.67 -17.19 9.56
C GLU A 31 -4.66 -18.34 9.47
N GLU A 32 -5.12 -19.58 9.27
CA GLU A 32 -4.26 -20.75 9.04
C GLU A 32 -3.40 -20.59 7.77
N GLU A 33 -3.98 -20.03 6.71
CA GLU A 33 -3.28 -19.72 5.46
C GLU A 33 -2.33 -18.51 5.59
N GLY A 34 -2.35 -17.78 6.70
CA GLY A 34 -1.48 -16.62 6.91
C GLY A 34 -1.78 -15.44 5.98
N LEU A 35 -2.98 -15.38 5.40
CA LEU A 35 -3.33 -14.40 4.36
C LEU A 35 -3.16 -12.94 4.82
N MET A 36 -3.38 -12.68 6.11
CA MET A 36 -3.20 -11.36 6.70
C MET A 36 -1.74 -10.89 6.63
N GLU A 37 -0.80 -11.75 7.06
CA GLU A 37 0.63 -11.44 7.06
C GLU A 37 1.16 -11.31 5.63
N GLU A 38 0.74 -12.21 4.75
CA GLU A 38 1.11 -12.17 3.34
C GLU A 38 0.64 -10.86 2.68
N THR A 39 -0.62 -10.48 2.92
CA THR A 39 -1.18 -9.25 2.36
C THR A 39 -0.47 -8.02 2.89
N ALA A 40 -0.19 -7.94 4.20
CA ALA A 40 0.55 -6.84 4.79
C ALA A 40 1.96 -6.72 4.18
N SER A 41 2.66 -7.85 4.04
CA SER A 41 3.98 -7.91 3.41
C SER A 41 3.95 -7.42 1.97
N ARG A 42 2.95 -7.82 1.18
CA ARG A 42 2.76 -7.37 -0.21
C ARG A 42 2.49 -5.86 -0.29
N ILE A 43 1.66 -5.32 0.60
CA ILE A 43 1.37 -3.88 0.64
C ILE A 43 2.64 -3.08 0.94
N ILE A 44 3.40 -3.50 1.96
CA ILE A 44 4.66 -2.83 2.33
C ILE A 44 5.66 -2.90 1.18
N ALA A 45 5.82 -4.07 0.55
CA ALA A 45 6.71 -4.24 -0.58
C ALA A 45 6.30 -3.36 -1.78
N ALA A 46 5.01 -3.28 -2.09
CA ALA A 46 4.50 -2.42 -3.15
C ALA A 46 4.72 -0.94 -2.84
N ALA A 47 4.44 -0.51 -1.60
CA ALA A 47 4.66 0.87 -1.17
C ALA A 47 6.14 1.26 -1.23
N ALA A 48 7.04 0.38 -0.78
CA ALA A 48 8.48 0.60 -0.85
C ALA A 48 8.98 0.71 -2.30
N ASN A 49 8.47 -0.12 -3.21
CA ASN A 49 8.80 -0.03 -4.63
C ASN A 49 8.30 1.28 -5.25
N ASN A 50 7.08 1.71 -4.93
CA ASN A 50 6.53 2.98 -5.42
C ASN A 50 7.36 4.18 -4.92
N LEU A 51 7.80 4.16 -3.67
CA LEU A 51 8.65 5.20 -3.11
C LEU A 51 9.99 5.30 -3.88
N ARG A 52 10.66 4.16 -4.10
CA ARG A 52 11.90 4.10 -4.90
C ARG A 52 11.70 4.64 -6.32
N GLN A 53 10.59 4.30 -6.96
CA GLN A 53 10.29 4.80 -8.30
C GLN A 53 10.09 6.32 -8.33
N CYS A 54 9.46 6.92 -7.31
CA CYS A 54 9.38 8.37 -7.21
C CYS A 54 10.77 8.99 -7.04
N GLU A 55 11.61 8.45 -6.15
CA GLU A 55 12.98 8.92 -5.94
C GLU A 55 13.83 8.85 -7.22
N ASP A 56 13.71 7.77 -7.98
CA ASP A 56 14.41 7.60 -9.26
C ASP A 56 13.90 8.58 -10.33
N ARG A 57 12.59 8.88 -10.34
CA ARG A 57 12.02 9.89 -11.25
C ARG A 57 12.46 11.31 -10.89
N ASP A 58 12.56 11.63 -9.60
CA ASP A 58 13.01 12.93 -9.12
C ASP A 58 14.51 13.15 -9.40
N ARG A 59 15.32 12.08 -9.37
CA ARG A 59 16.73 12.12 -9.75
C ARG A 59 16.97 12.24 -11.27
N ALA A 60 16.00 11.84 -12.10
CA ALA A 60 16.15 11.80 -13.55
C ALA A 60 15.85 13.14 -14.26
N LEU A 61 15.64 14.24 -13.54
CA LEU A 61 15.55 15.57 -14.15
C LEU A 61 16.95 16.01 -14.62
N PRO A 62 17.20 16.19 -15.94
CA PRO A 62 18.39 16.89 -16.37
C PRO A 62 18.27 18.33 -15.86
N GLU A 63 19.29 18.81 -15.19
CA GLU A 63 19.48 20.23 -14.94
C GLU A 63 19.51 20.92 -16.31
N GLU A 64 18.36 21.46 -16.75
CA GLU A 64 18.31 22.44 -17.83
C GLU A 64 19.08 23.66 -17.30
N GLU A 65 20.41 23.63 -17.51
CA GLU A 65 21.28 24.76 -17.33
C GLU A 65 20.67 25.91 -18.13
N THR A 66 20.02 26.82 -17.42
CA THR A 66 19.58 28.11 -17.94
C THR A 66 20.84 28.88 -18.34
N LYS A 67 21.33 28.62 -19.55
CA LYS A 67 22.38 29.40 -20.17
C LYS A 67 21.78 30.74 -20.56
N VAL A 68 21.70 31.63 -19.57
CA VAL A 68 21.43 33.05 -19.76
C VAL A 68 22.56 33.57 -20.64
N GLN A 69 22.33 33.61 -21.95
CA GLN A 69 23.23 34.24 -22.90
C GLN A 69 23.20 35.75 -22.64
N SER A 70 24.05 36.18 -21.70
CA SER A 70 24.42 37.59 -21.57
C SER A 70 25.29 37.94 -22.79
N THR A 71 24.68 38.51 -23.82
CA THR A 71 25.40 39.13 -24.93
C THR A 71 25.84 40.52 -24.50
N PRO A 72 27.14 40.85 -24.44
CA PRO A 72 27.55 42.23 -24.21
C PRO A 72 27.38 43.02 -25.50
N MET A 73 26.56 44.08 -25.46
CA MET A 73 26.47 45.07 -26.54
C MET A 73 27.80 45.84 -26.59
N ALA A 74 28.54 45.70 -27.69
CA ALA A 74 29.69 46.54 -27.99
C ALA A 74 29.23 47.96 -28.37
N ARG A 75 30.01 48.94 -27.89
CA ARG A 75 29.73 50.39 -27.87
C ARG A 75 29.98 51.06 -29.22
#